data_AF-A0A291DNK1-F1
#
_entry.id   AF-A0A291DNK1-F1
#
_cell.length_a   1.000
_cell.length_b   1.000
_cell.length_c   1.000
_cell.angle_alpha   90.00
_cell.angle_beta   90.00
_cell.angle_gamma   90.00
#
_symmetry.space_group_name_H-M   'P 1'
#
loop_
_entity.id
_entity.type
_entity.pdbx_description
1 polymer ?
#
loop_
_entity_poly.entity_id
_entity_poly.type
_entity_poly.pdbx_seq_one_letter_code
_entity_poly.pdbx_strand_id
1 'polypeptide(L)'
;MKKYGKFLVMIGVSTVIMFCMMYFNVYALDHIFFSQTRLFMALMMGAMMAIIMLLFMWKMYDNKKMNIGILVVSVVLFFGSLFMVRSQTAVGDTAWMKAMIPHHSIAILTSKNADLSDPRVKELAEKIIDAQEKEIKEMKELIEELENK
;
A
#
# COMPACT_ATOMS: atom_id res chain seq x y z
N MET A 1 -25.36 17.08 0.64
CA MET A 1 -25.13 15.62 0.62
C MET A 1 -25.81 14.95 1.81
N LYS A 2 -26.55 13.85 1.59
CA LYS A 2 -27.12 13.00 2.67
C LYS A 2 -25.99 12.41 3.54
N LYS A 3 -26.26 12.11 4.82
CA LYS A 3 -25.27 11.60 5.81
C LYS A 3 -24.40 10.45 5.26
N TYR A 4 -25.01 9.47 4.60
CA TYR A 4 -24.33 8.33 3.98
C TYR A 4 -23.43 8.72 2.80
N GLY A 5 -23.84 9.69 1.98
CA GLY A 5 -23.00 10.17 0.88
C GLY A 5 -21.73 10.83 1.39
N LYS A 6 -21.83 11.65 2.45
CA LYS A 6 -20.64 12.25 3.10
C LYS A 6 -19.72 11.17 3.66
N PHE A 7 -20.27 10.13 4.28
CA PHE A 7 -19.50 9.01 4.81
C PHE A 7 -18.72 8.29 3.71
N LEU A 8 -19.38 7.88 2.62
CA LEU A 8 -18.72 7.17 1.52
C LEU A 8 -17.65 8.04 0.83
N VAL A 9 -17.93 9.33 0.63
CA VAL A 9 -16.94 10.28 0.10
C VAL A 9 -15.75 10.40 1.03
N MET A 10 -15.97 10.50 2.34
CA MET A 10 -14.89 10.56 3.32
C MET A 10 -14.00 9.31 3.25
N ILE A 11 -14.60 8.11 3.27
CA ILE A 11 -13.85 6.85 3.14
C ILE A 11 -13.06 6.81 1.82
N GLY A 12 -13.70 7.15 0.70
CA GLY A 12 -13.08 7.12 -0.62
C GLY A 12 -11.90 8.09 -0.72
N VAL A 13 -12.09 9.35 -0.34
CA VAL A 13 -11.04 10.37 -0.36
C VAL A 13 -9.89 9.99 0.57
N SER A 14 -10.18 9.57 1.81
CA SER A 14 -9.16 9.10 2.75
C SER A 14 -8.38 7.91 2.21
N THR A 15 -9.03 6.97 1.52
CA THR A 15 -8.36 5.81 0.91
C THR A 15 -7.40 6.22 -0.19
N VAL A 16 -7.81 7.16 -1.06
CA VAL A 16 -6.94 7.71 -2.12
C VAL A 16 -5.75 8.47 -1.52
N ILE A 17 -6.00 9.31 -0.52
CA ILE A 17 -4.93 10.04 0.18
C ILE A 17 -3.94 9.07 0.82
N MET A 18 -4.41 8.06 1.55
CA MET A 18 -3.55 7.04 2.15
C MET A 18 -2.74 6.28 1.09
N PHE A 19 -3.34 5.97 -0.06
CA PHE A 19 -2.61 5.36 -1.17
C PHE A 19 -1.44 6.23 -1.65
N CYS A 20 -1.66 7.53 -1.83
CA CYS A 20 -0.59 8.46 -2.20
C CYS A 20 0.47 8.60 -1.10
N MET A 21 0.04 8.73 0.16
CA MET A 21 0.94 8.90 1.31
C MET A 21 1.88 7.71 1.50
N MET A 22 1.50 6.49 1.10
CA MET A 22 2.39 5.33 1.15
C MET A 22 3.68 5.53 0.32
N TYR A 23 3.72 6.45 -0.64
CA TYR A 23 4.93 6.72 -1.44
C TYR A 23 5.85 7.78 -0.82
N PHE A 24 5.44 8.45 0.27
CA PHE A 24 6.24 9.54 0.88
C PHE A 24 7.51 9.05 1.57
N ASN A 25 7.63 7.74 1.84
CA ASN A 25 8.80 7.11 2.44
C ASN A 25 9.73 6.44 1.41
N VAL A 26 9.53 6.69 0.12
CA VAL A 26 10.44 6.25 -0.94
C VAL A 26 11.68 7.16 -0.93
N TYR A 27 12.89 6.58 -0.96
CA TYR A 27 14.16 7.32 -0.89
C TYR A 27 14.39 8.28 -2.08
N ALA A 28 14.06 7.84 -3.30
CA ALA A 28 14.26 8.61 -4.53
C ALA A 28 13.00 8.67 -5.39
N LEU A 29 12.77 9.80 -6.06
CA LEU A 29 11.53 10.04 -6.84
C LEU A 29 11.37 9.08 -8.03
N ASP A 30 12.48 8.69 -8.66
CA ASP A 30 12.53 7.73 -9.76
C ASP A 30 12.36 6.26 -9.29
N HIS A 31 12.13 6.04 -7.98
CA HIS A 31 11.71 4.75 -7.44
C HIS A 31 10.19 4.68 -7.23
N ILE A 32 9.44 5.70 -7.62
CA ILE A 32 7.97 5.72 -7.52
C ILE A 32 7.37 4.99 -8.72
N PHE A 33 6.88 3.79 -8.46
CA PHE A 33 6.17 2.96 -9.43
C PHE A 33 4.82 2.53 -8.89
N PHE A 34 3.82 2.40 -9.77
CA PHE A 34 2.50 1.93 -9.36
C PHE A 34 2.57 0.48 -8.86
N SER A 35 1.97 0.23 -7.69
CA SER A 35 1.90 -1.09 -7.08
C SER A 35 0.46 -1.54 -6.87
N GLN A 36 0.08 -2.64 -7.52
CA GLN A 36 -1.20 -3.32 -7.29
C GLN A 36 -1.34 -3.77 -5.84
N THR A 37 -0.27 -4.30 -5.24
CA THR A 37 -0.26 -4.73 -3.84
C THR A 37 -0.56 -3.55 -2.90
N ARG A 38 0.02 -2.36 -3.13
CA ARG A 38 -0.33 -1.16 -2.36
C ARG A 38 -1.78 -0.72 -2.58
N LEU A 39 -2.30 -0.84 -3.81
CA LEU A 39 -3.72 -0.56 -4.07
C LEU A 39 -4.63 -1.49 -3.25
N PHE A 40 -4.38 -2.80 -3.26
CA PHE A 40 -5.16 -3.75 -2.46
C PHE A 40 -5.02 -3.50 -0.96
N MET A 41 -3.82 -3.14 -0.47
CA MET A 41 -3.65 -2.72 0.93
C MET A 41 -4.47 -1.47 1.26
N ALA A 42 -4.49 -0.45 0.40
CA ALA A 42 -5.29 0.74 0.60
C ALA A 42 -6.79 0.42 0.66
N LEU A 43 -7.29 -0.43 -0.25
CA LEU A 43 -8.68 -0.89 -0.23
C LEU A 43 -9.02 -1.67 1.05
N MET A 44 -8.13 -2.57 1.48
CA MET A 44 -8.27 -3.31 2.73
C MET A 44 -8.36 -2.38 3.94
N MET A 45 -7.46 -1.39 4.03
CA MET A 45 -7.47 -0.39 5.11
C MET A 45 -8.71 0.50 5.07
N GLY A 46 -9.10 0.97 3.88
CA GLY A 46 -10.31 1.76 3.67
C GLY A 46 -11.59 1.01 4.06
N ALA A 47 -11.67 -0.28 3.74
CA ALA A 47 -12.77 -1.15 4.14
C ALA A 47 -12.84 -1.33 5.66
N MET A 48 -11.70 -1.59 6.31
CA MET A 48 -11.64 -1.69 7.78
C MET A 48 -12.02 -0.37 8.45
N MET A 49 -11.55 0.76 7.92
CA MET A 49 -11.91 2.10 8.40
C MET A 49 -13.42 2.33 8.30
N ALA A 50 -14.05 1.94 7.19
CA ALA A 50 -15.50 2.05 7.04
C ALA A 50 -16.26 1.21 8.09
N ILE A 51 -15.80 -0.02 8.37
CA ILE A 51 -16.37 -0.87 9.43
C ILE A 51 -16.28 -0.17 10.78
N ILE A 52 -15.07 0.23 11.18
CA ILE A 52 -14.82 0.86 12.49
C ILE A 52 -15.66 2.13 12.64
N MET A 53 -15.58 3.05 11.69
CA MET A 53 -16.29 4.32 11.77
C MET A 53 -17.81 4.12 11.85
N LEU A 54 -18.37 3.22 11.05
CA LEU A 54 -19.80 2.94 11.07
C LEU A 54 -20.26 2.33 12.40
N LEU A 55 -19.47 1.45 13.01
CA LEU A 55 -19.77 0.85 14.32
C LEU A 55 -19.73 1.89 15.45
N PHE A 56 -18.72 2.77 15.46
CA PHE A 56 -18.61 3.83 16.47
C PHE A 56 -19.69 4.91 16.31
N MET A 57 -20.06 5.23 15.08
CA MET A 57 -21.04 6.27 14.77
C MET A 57 -22.43 5.71 14.52
N TRP A 58 -22.73 4.51 15.02
CA TRP A 58 -23.94 3.76 14.68
C TRP A 58 -25.24 4.57 14.83
N LYS A 59 -25.38 5.31 15.93
CA LYS A 59 -26.57 6.12 16.24
C LYS A 59 -26.77 7.32 15.29
N MET A 60 -25.74 7.73 14.54
CA MET A 60 -25.84 8.83 13.57
C MET A 60 -26.56 8.40 12.28
N TYR A 61 -26.57 7.09 12.00
CA TYR A 61 -27.04 6.49 10.75
C TYR A 61 -28.34 5.69 10.96
N ASP A 62 -29.46 6.32 10.64
CA ASP A 62 -30.80 5.86 11.05
C ASP A 62 -31.30 4.61 10.28
N ASN A 63 -30.87 4.43 9.02
CA ASN A 63 -31.28 3.34 8.15
C ASN A 63 -30.45 2.05 8.37
N LYS A 64 -31.00 1.14 9.17
CA LYS A 64 -30.39 -0.18 9.46
C LYS A 64 -30.03 -1.00 8.21
N LYS A 65 -30.87 -0.97 7.16
CA LYS A 65 -30.59 -1.71 5.90
C LYS A 65 -29.34 -1.17 5.22
N MET A 66 -29.17 0.15 5.22
CA MET A 66 -27.98 0.79 4.63
C MET A 66 -26.73 0.51 5.46
N ASN A 67 -26.83 0.55 6.80
CA ASN A 67 -25.70 0.23 7.68
C ASN A 67 -25.22 -1.21 7.45
N ILE A 68 -26.15 -2.17 7.44
CA ILE A 68 -25.84 -3.57 7.18
C ILE A 68 -25.25 -3.73 5.78
N GLY A 69 -25.82 -3.06 4.76
CA GLY A 69 -25.27 -3.08 3.40
C GLY A 69 -23.82 -2.60 3.33
N ILE A 70 -23.50 -1.47 3.98
CA ILE A 70 -22.14 -0.94 4.04
C ILE A 70 -21.20 -1.90 4.78
N LEU A 71 -21.63 -2.49 5.89
CA LEU A 71 -20.84 -3.48 6.62
C LEU A 71 -20.54 -4.71 5.76
N VAL A 72 -21.56 -5.29 5.12
CA VAL A 72 -21.40 -6.47 4.27
C VAL A 72 -20.44 -6.18 3.12
N VAL A 73 -20.63 -5.05 2.42
CA VAL A 73 -19.72 -4.64 1.33
C VAL A 73 -18.30 -4.44 1.84
N SER A 74 -18.13 -3.77 2.99
CA SER A 74 -16.80 -3.54 3.58
C SER A 74 -16.13 -4.85 3.99
N VAL A 75 -16.86 -5.79 4.57
CA VAL A 75 -16.33 -7.11 4.94
C VAL A 75 -15.89 -7.89 3.70
N VAL A 76 -16.70 -7.91 2.63
CA VAL A 76 -16.34 -8.56 1.36
C VAL A 76 -15.12 -7.89 0.74
N LEU A 77 -15.06 -6.56 0.70
CA LEU A 77 -13.89 -5.82 0.20
C LEU A 77 -12.63 -6.10 1.03
N PHE A 78 -12.76 -6.20 2.36
CA PHE A 78 -11.64 -6.51 3.24
C PHE A 78 -11.06 -7.88 2.95
N PHE A 79 -11.89 -8.93 2.97
CA PHE A 79 -11.42 -10.30 2.73
C PHE A 79 -10.97 -10.53 1.29
N GLY A 80 -11.65 -9.92 0.31
CA GLY A 80 -11.22 -9.94 -1.09
C GLY A 80 -9.84 -9.28 -1.26
N SER A 81 -9.64 -8.09 -0.70
CA SER A 81 -8.34 -7.40 -0.75
C SER A 81 -7.25 -8.18 0.00
N LEU A 82 -7.56 -8.76 1.17
CA LEU A 82 -6.65 -9.62 1.92
C LEU A 82 -6.22 -10.83 1.08
N PHE A 83 -7.16 -11.48 0.40
CA PHE A 83 -6.85 -12.59 -0.50
C PHE A 83 -5.93 -12.13 -1.64
N MET A 84 -6.19 -11.00 -2.28
CA MET A 84 -5.34 -10.47 -3.35
C MET A 84 -3.92 -10.17 -2.86
N VAL A 85 -3.78 -9.52 -1.70
CA VAL A 85 -2.47 -9.23 -1.08
C VAL A 85 -1.74 -10.52 -0.73
N ARG A 86 -2.43 -11.54 -0.22
CA ARG A 86 -1.79 -12.79 0.23
C ARG A 86 -1.45 -13.74 -0.91
N SER A 87 -2.27 -13.77 -1.95
CA SER A 87 -2.13 -14.73 -3.07
C SER A 87 -1.28 -14.20 -4.21
N GLN A 88 -1.18 -12.87 -4.38
CA GLN A 88 -0.43 -12.21 -5.47
C GLN A 88 -0.84 -12.66 -6.89
N THR A 89 -2.01 -13.29 -7.06
CA THR A 89 -2.44 -13.90 -8.34
C THR A 89 -2.64 -12.92 -9.49
N ALA A 90 -2.79 -11.63 -9.20
CA ALA A 90 -2.93 -10.58 -10.21
C ALA A 90 -1.64 -9.79 -10.48
N VAL A 91 -0.50 -10.23 -9.94
CA VAL A 91 0.79 -9.53 -10.02
C VAL A 91 1.77 -10.38 -10.84
N GLY A 92 1.94 -10.04 -12.12
CA GLY A 92 2.95 -10.66 -13.00
C GLY A 92 4.32 -10.00 -12.88
N ASP A 93 5.33 -10.50 -13.60
CA ASP A 93 6.75 -10.13 -13.46
C ASP A 93 7.01 -8.61 -13.44
N THR A 94 6.55 -7.88 -14.46
CA THR A 94 6.72 -6.42 -14.53
C THR A 94 6.02 -5.69 -13.38
N ALA A 95 4.81 -6.13 -13.02
CA ALA A 95 4.06 -5.53 -11.91
C ALA A 95 4.71 -5.83 -10.55
N TRP A 96 5.30 -7.01 -10.40
CA TRP A 96 6.06 -7.42 -9.22
C TRP A 96 7.30 -6.55 -9.06
N MET A 97 8.11 -6.39 -10.12
CA MET A 97 9.30 -5.52 -10.10
C MET A 97 8.92 -4.06 -9.81
N LYS A 98 7.89 -3.53 -10.47
CA LYS A 98 7.35 -2.18 -10.20
C LYS A 98 6.88 -2.02 -8.75
N ALA A 99 6.35 -3.07 -8.12
CA ALA A 99 6.00 -3.03 -6.70
C ALA A 99 7.22 -3.15 -5.77
N MET A 100 8.27 -3.87 -6.18
CA MET A 100 9.47 -4.11 -5.38
C MET A 100 10.44 -2.93 -5.37
N ILE A 101 10.54 -2.15 -6.45
CA ILE A 101 11.39 -0.94 -6.48
C ILE A 101 11.06 0.03 -5.31
N PRO A 102 9.81 0.50 -5.12
CA PRO A 102 9.48 1.39 -4.01
C PRO A 102 9.58 0.68 -2.64
N HIS A 103 9.41 -0.64 -2.57
CA HIS A 103 9.67 -1.40 -1.33
C HIS A 103 11.15 -1.36 -0.96
N HIS A 104 12.03 -1.58 -1.93
CA HIS A 104 13.47 -1.57 -1.70
C HIS A 104 13.98 -0.17 -1.34
N SER A 105 13.42 0.83 -2.03
CA SER A 105 13.68 2.24 -1.76
C SER A 105 13.41 2.65 -0.30
N ILE A 106 12.38 2.08 0.35
CA ILE A 106 12.09 2.34 1.77
C ILE A 106 13.21 1.77 2.65
N ALA A 107 13.69 0.56 2.37
CA ALA A 107 14.77 -0.04 3.14
C ALA A 107 16.04 0.81 3.06
N ILE A 108 16.38 1.31 1.87
CA ILE A 108 17.50 2.25 1.66
C ILE A 108 17.29 3.52 2.49
N LEU A 109 16.10 4.15 2.44
CA LEU A 109 15.79 5.33 3.24
C LEU A 109 16.03 5.05 4.73
N THR A 110 15.48 3.95 5.24
CA THR A 110 15.58 3.63 6.68
C THR A 110 17.00 3.31 7.10
N SER A 111 17.75 2.54 6.30
CA SER A 111 19.14 2.18 6.59
C SER A 111 20.07 3.40 6.54
N LYS A 112 19.90 4.30 5.56
CA LYS A 112 20.73 5.52 5.44
C LYS A 112 20.51 6.53 6.57
N ASN A 113 19.30 6.58 7.14
CA ASN A 113 18.94 7.56 8.18
C ASN A 113 18.96 7.00 9.61
N ALA A 114 19.20 5.70 9.79
CA ALA A 114 19.25 5.09 11.10
C ALA A 114 20.52 5.51 11.87
N ASP A 115 20.35 6.00 13.10
CA ASP A 115 21.46 6.24 14.02
C ASP A 115 21.85 4.93 14.73
N LEU A 116 22.76 4.19 14.11
CA LEU A 116 23.21 2.88 14.57
C LEU A 116 24.52 3.02 15.35
N SER A 117 24.67 2.29 16.46
CA SER A 117 25.86 2.33 17.31
C SER A 117 26.69 1.04 17.26
N ASP A 118 26.05 -0.12 17.22
CA ASP A 118 26.72 -1.43 17.12
C ASP A 118 27.35 -1.60 15.71
N PRO A 119 28.67 -1.86 15.60
CA PRO A 119 29.35 -2.01 14.31
C PRO A 119 28.77 -3.11 13.42
N ARG A 120 28.26 -4.20 14.01
CA ARG A 120 27.66 -5.32 13.25
C ARG A 120 26.35 -4.90 12.60
N VAL A 121 25.59 -4.03 13.25
CA VAL A 121 24.32 -3.52 12.74
C VAL A 121 24.57 -2.47 11.65
N LYS A 122 25.62 -1.64 11.78
CA LYS A 122 26.07 -0.74 10.70
C LYS A 122 26.45 -1.51 9.45
N GLU A 123 27.29 -2.53 9.60
CA GLU A 123 27.71 -3.39 8.49
C GLU A 123 26.50 -4.08 7.81
N LEU A 124 25.51 -4.51 8.59
CA LEU A 124 24.27 -5.04 8.04
C LEU A 124 23.48 -3.98 7.24
N ALA A 125 23.37 -2.76 7.76
CA ALA A 125 22.68 -1.66 7.09
C ALA A 125 23.35 -1.28 5.76
N GLU A 126 24.68 -1.21 5.73
CA GLU A 126 25.47 -0.98 4.51
C GLU A 126 25.23 -2.09 3.48
N LYS A 127 25.28 -3.36 3.90
CA LYS A 127 24.98 -4.50 3.01
C LYS A 127 23.57 -4.45 2.43
N ILE A 128 22.58 -4.05 3.23
CA ILE A 128 21.20 -3.87 2.75
C ILE A 128 21.14 -2.76 1.71
N ILE A 129 21.81 -1.62 1.94
CA ILE A 129 21.83 -0.51 0.97
C ILE A 129 22.43 -0.98 -0.36
N ASP A 130 23.62 -1.57 -0.33
CA ASP A 130 24.34 -1.99 -1.53
C ASP A 130 23.56 -3.03 -2.34
N ALA A 131 22.99 -4.03 -1.67
CA ALA A 131 22.19 -5.06 -2.32
C ALA A 131 20.97 -4.46 -2.99
N GLN A 132 20.24 -3.60 -2.28
CA GLN A 132 18.97 -3.09 -2.77
C GLN A 132 19.13 -2.00 -3.84
N GLU A 133 20.21 -1.22 -3.82
CA GLU A 133 20.54 -0.31 -4.94
C GLU A 133 20.83 -1.11 -6.22
N LYS A 134 21.55 -2.24 -6.11
CA LYS A 134 21.82 -3.14 -7.24
C LYS A 134 20.54 -3.79 -7.77
N GLU A 135 19.69 -4.33 -6.89
CA GLU A 135 18.43 -4.98 -7.27
C GLU A 135 17.45 -4.00 -7.92
N ILE A 136 17.39 -2.73 -7.46
CA ILE A 136 16.58 -1.69 -8.11
C ILE A 136 17.04 -1.45 -9.55
N LYS A 137 18.36 -1.39 -9.78
CA LYS A 137 18.91 -1.22 -11.13
C LYS A 137 18.54 -2.40 -12.04
N GLU A 138 18.75 -3.62 -11.56
CA GLU A 138 18.41 -4.85 -12.29
C GLU A 138 16.92 -4.91 -12.63
N MET A 139 16.03 -4.60 -11.68
CA MET A 139 14.59 -4.56 -11.91
C MET A 139 14.20 -3.51 -12.96
N LYS A 140 14.82 -2.33 -12.96
CA LYS A 140 14.54 -1.28 -13.96
C LYS A 140 14.94 -1.72 -15.37
N GLU A 141 16.11 -2.34 -15.51
CA GLU A 141 16.62 -2.87 -16.78
C GLU A 141 15.68 -3.98 -17.31
N LEU A 142 15.30 -4.94 -16.46
CA LEU A 142 14.37 -6.01 -16.84
C LEU A 142 12.97 -5.51 -17.21
N ILE A 143 12.45 -4.50 -16.51
CA ILE A 143 11.17 -3.87 -16.87
C ILE A 143 11.25 -3.29 -18.29
N GLU A 144 12.31 -2.54 -18.59
CA GLU A 144 12.50 -1.93 -19.90
C GLU A 144 12.60 -2.99 -21.01
N GLU A 145 13.36 -4.07 -20.78
CA GLU A 145 13.48 -5.18 -21.73
C GLU A 145 12.16 -5.92 -21.99
N LEU A 146 11.32 -6.10 -20.96
CA LEU A 146 10.05 -6.81 -21.08
C LEU A 146 8.95 -5.93 -21.70
N GLU A 147 8.98 -4.62 -21.48
CA GLU A 147 7.99 -3.68 -22.05
C GLU A 147 8.30 -3.29 -23.51
N ASN A 148 9.55 -3.44 -23.95
CA ASN A 148 9.98 -3.17 -25.33
C ASN A 148 9.93 -4.40 -26.26
N LYS A 149 9.47 -5.55 -25.77
CA LYS A 149 9.19 -6.76 -26.58
C LYS A 149 7.76 -6.75 -27.11
#